data_AF-A0A944UEN4-F1
#
_entry.id   AF-A0A944UEN4-F1
#
_cell.length_a   1.000
_cell.length_b   1.000
_cell.length_c   1.000
_cell.angle_alpha   90.00
_cell.angle_beta   90.00
_cell.angle_gamma   90.00
#
_symmetry.space_group_name_H-M   'P 1'
#
loop_
_entity.id
_entity.type
_entity.pdbx_description
1 polymer ?
#
loop_
_entity_poly.entity_id
_entity_poly.type
_entity_poly.pdbx_seq_one_letter_code
_entity_poly.pdbx_strand_id
1 'polypeptide(L)'
;MRTHEVFLFGQTTILVVAISWAKAGLWSPWAEWFTSATVLGGCLGVLLLRAGERLPFAFPWKPMIPFALFVALAGASMLNPSHNPPSQIPLNLERFEDAALRVPALVPYVGDEFRDIQSRSEVDPGQAISLFYRFRRDFQNKFDRFDSPFEPFIEDYENNLERTHTSWFPSCVTADASMWKRCYPIAILALQAIILWRFMKSRRLIRKLLLMIVLNGALLAIAGTLQKLSYVPGDRVKEIWGLWDAPEPRYFFSSFTYKNHWSAFALLCLGSAASLAWREIRRKGTLAWRQPKLGICLVAALFIGITIPLSGSRSGTFLLIIFLTLLAIFLGWIMTRNFDTSKKRWATFGGTVFVCSLTLGAMVWFGFNLDRETKSEAIGNTLQQWENYQKGS
;
A
#
# COMPACT_ATOMS: atom_id res chain seq x y z
N MET A 1 10.05 -33.49 -0.52
CA MET A 1 9.13 -32.32 -0.44
C MET A 1 7.84 -32.75 -1.12
N ARG A 2 6.67 -32.39 -0.59
CA ARG A 2 5.41 -32.88 -1.17
C ARG A 2 5.06 -32.08 -2.43
N THR A 3 4.45 -32.72 -3.42
CA THR A 3 4.16 -32.12 -4.73
C THR A 3 3.30 -30.86 -4.62
N HIS A 4 2.26 -30.90 -3.77
CA HIS A 4 1.39 -29.74 -3.52
C HIS A 4 2.14 -28.55 -2.89
N GLU A 5 3.17 -28.77 -2.07
CA GLU A 5 3.94 -27.66 -1.49
C GLU A 5 4.80 -26.96 -2.55
N VAL A 6 5.38 -27.72 -3.49
CA VAL A 6 6.17 -27.18 -4.60
C VAL A 6 5.28 -26.39 -5.55
N PHE A 7 4.09 -26.93 -5.84
CA PHE A 7 3.05 -26.25 -6.62
C PHE A 7 2.65 -24.92 -5.99
N LEU A 8 2.30 -24.91 -4.69
CA LEU A 8 1.95 -23.69 -3.97
C LEU A 8 3.09 -22.67 -3.93
N PHE A 9 4.32 -23.14 -3.75
CA PHE A 9 5.51 -22.29 -3.82
C PHE A 9 5.63 -21.61 -5.19
N GLY A 10 5.51 -22.37 -6.28
CA GLY A 10 5.59 -21.85 -7.64
C GLY A 10 4.48 -20.84 -7.94
N GLN A 11 3.24 -21.22 -7.68
CA GLN A 11 2.05 -20.38 -7.84
C GLN A 11 2.15 -19.07 -7.06
N THR A 12 2.56 -19.11 -5.78
CA THR A 12 2.72 -17.90 -4.97
C THR A 12 3.86 -17.02 -5.46
N THR A 13 4.96 -17.63 -5.90
CA THR A 13 6.10 -16.88 -6.45
C THR A 13 5.67 -16.14 -7.71
N ILE A 14 4.93 -16.80 -8.61
CA ILE A 14 4.37 -16.19 -9.81
C ILE A 14 3.43 -15.04 -9.43
N LEU A 15 2.53 -15.24 -8.47
CA LEU A 15 1.60 -14.20 -8.02
C LEU A 15 2.34 -12.96 -7.51
N VAL A 16 3.31 -13.15 -6.61
CA VAL A 16 4.08 -12.05 -6.04
C VAL A 16 4.86 -11.32 -7.11
N VAL A 17 5.59 -12.03 -7.98
CA VAL A 17 6.42 -11.40 -9.02
C VAL A 17 5.54 -10.69 -10.04
N ALA A 18 4.54 -11.35 -10.64
CA ALA A 18 3.73 -10.76 -11.69
C ALA A 18 2.97 -9.51 -11.22
N ILE A 19 2.29 -9.59 -10.07
CA ILE A 19 1.51 -8.45 -9.54
C ILE A 19 2.41 -7.29 -9.14
N SER A 20 3.55 -7.58 -8.51
CA SER A 20 4.47 -6.52 -8.09
C SER A 20 5.16 -5.81 -9.26
N TRP A 21 5.26 -6.40 -10.46
CA TRP A 21 5.89 -5.74 -11.61
C TRP A 21 4.91 -5.01 -12.52
N ALA A 22 3.70 -5.54 -12.67
CA ALA A 22 2.82 -5.13 -13.76
C ALA A 22 1.83 -4.00 -13.42
N LYS A 23 1.48 -3.76 -12.14
CA LYS A 23 0.67 -2.59 -11.72
C LYS A 23 0.51 -2.52 -10.19
N ALA A 24 1.60 -2.44 -9.44
CA ALA A 24 1.58 -2.60 -7.99
C ALA A 24 0.88 -1.43 -7.25
N GLY A 25 -0.46 -1.42 -7.22
CA GLY A 25 -1.26 -0.38 -6.57
C GLY A 25 -2.25 0.34 -7.50
N LEU A 26 -2.32 -0.02 -8.78
CA LEU A 26 -3.46 0.32 -9.63
C LEU A 26 -4.21 -0.97 -9.95
N TRP A 27 -5.43 -1.05 -9.46
CA TRP A 27 -6.32 -2.17 -9.72
C TRP A 27 -6.71 -2.14 -11.21
N SER A 28 -6.47 -3.24 -11.93
CA SER A 28 -6.76 -3.37 -13.36
C SER A 28 -7.52 -4.66 -13.60
N PRO A 29 -8.47 -4.72 -14.56
CA PRO A 29 -9.27 -5.92 -14.78
C PRO A 29 -8.44 -7.19 -15.04
N TRP A 30 -7.30 -7.07 -15.73
CA TRP A 30 -6.41 -8.21 -15.97
C TRP A 30 -5.74 -8.70 -14.67
N ALA A 31 -5.35 -7.79 -13.76
CA ALA A 31 -4.67 -8.13 -12.51
C ALA A 31 -5.64 -8.81 -11.53
N GLU A 32 -6.89 -8.36 -11.53
CA GLU A 32 -8.02 -9.00 -10.85
C GLU A 32 -8.21 -10.45 -11.29
N TRP A 33 -8.37 -10.62 -12.61
CA TRP A 33 -8.59 -11.93 -13.20
C TRP A 33 -7.39 -12.85 -12.96
N PHE A 34 -6.16 -12.35 -13.17
CA PHE A 34 -4.93 -13.10 -12.95
C PHE A 34 -4.79 -13.54 -11.49
N THR A 35 -5.03 -12.63 -10.54
CA THR A 35 -4.97 -12.94 -9.11
C THR A 35 -5.99 -14.01 -8.75
N SER A 36 -7.24 -13.82 -9.19
CA SER A 36 -8.34 -14.75 -8.90
C SER A 36 -8.09 -16.12 -9.51
N ALA A 37 -7.74 -16.19 -10.80
CA ALA A 37 -7.44 -17.44 -11.50
C ALA A 37 -6.25 -18.16 -10.86
N THR A 38 -5.19 -17.42 -10.49
CA THR A 38 -4.00 -17.99 -9.85
C THR A 38 -4.35 -18.57 -8.49
N VAL A 39 -5.09 -17.85 -7.64
CA VAL A 39 -5.46 -18.33 -6.29
C VAL A 39 -6.43 -19.50 -6.35
N LEU A 40 -7.49 -19.41 -7.17
CA LEU A 40 -8.48 -20.49 -7.31
C LEU A 40 -7.87 -21.74 -7.95
N GLY A 41 -6.99 -21.58 -8.95
CA GLY A 41 -6.18 -22.65 -9.50
C GLY A 41 -5.24 -23.26 -8.45
N GLY A 42 -4.71 -22.44 -7.54
CA GLY A 42 -4.00 -22.85 -6.33
C GLY A 42 -4.83 -23.76 -5.43
N CYS A 43 -6.06 -23.35 -5.09
CA CYS A 43 -7.00 -24.15 -4.31
C CYS A 43 -7.25 -25.52 -4.95
N LEU A 44 -7.62 -25.50 -6.23
CA LEU A 44 -7.96 -26.71 -6.97
C LEU A 44 -6.74 -27.64 -7.10
N GLY A 45 -5.58 -27.08 -7.44
CA GLY A 45 -4.34 -27.83 -7.57
C GLY A 45 -3.92 -28.50 -6.26
N VAL A 46 -4.08 -27.83 -5.11
CA VAL A 46 -3.84 -28.47 -3.81
C VAL A 46 -4.79 -29.62 -3.55
N LEU A 47 -6.09 -29.46 -3.86
CA LEU A 47 -7.08 -30.53 -3.67
C LEU A 47 -6.75 -31.74 -4.54
N LEU A 48 -6.44 -31.54 -5.83
CA LEU A 48 -6.09 -32.60 -6.77
C LEU A 48 -4.78 -33.29 -6.40
N LEU A 49 -3.73 -32.54 -6.08
CA LEU A 49 -2.42 -33.09 -5.72
C LEU A 49 -2.42 -33.77 -4.34
N ARG A 50 -3.46 -33.54 -3.52
CA ARG A 50 -3.66 -34.23 -2.24
C ARG A 50 -4.67 -35.36 -2.30
N ALA A 51 -5.36 -35.59 -3.41
CA ALA A 51 -6.36 -36.64 -3.53
C ALA A 51 -5.78 -38.05 -3.23
N GLY A 52 -4.48 -38.25 -3.44
CA GLY A 52 -3.76 -39.48 -3.05
C GLY A 52 -3.26 -39.53 -1.60
N GLU A 53 -3.31 -38.43 -0.85
CA GLU A 53 -2.90 -38.40 0.57
C GLU A 53 -4.11 -38.77 1.44
N ARG A 54 -4.07 -39.90 2.16
CA ARG A 54 -5.10 -40.32 3.16
C ARG A 54 -5.10 -39.43 4.42
N LEU A 55 -4.89 -38.13 4.28
CA LEU A 55 -4.86 -37.19 5.38
C LEU A 55 -6.26 -36.61 5.59
N PRO A 56 -6.85 -36.73 6.79
CA PRO A 56 -8.17 -36.17 7.06
C PRO A 56 -8.15 -34.66 6.81
N PHE A 57 -9.15 -34.17 6.05
CA PHE A 57 -9.35 -32.75 5.85
C PHE A 57 -9.87 -32.13 7.15
N ALA A 58 -8.98 -31.58 7.97
CA ALA A 58 -9.41 -30.68 9.05
C ALA A 58 -9.50 -29.25 8.50
N PHE A 59 -10.70 -28.68 8.59
CA PHE A 59 -10.98 -27.29 8.23
C PHE A 59 -10.14 -26.33 9.07
N PRO A 60 -9.39 -25.39 8.45
CA PRO A 60 -8.50 -24.50 9.19
C PRO A 60 -9.29 -23.33 9.82
N TRP A 61 -10.07 -23.59 10.87
CA TRP A 61 -10.96 -22.58 11.47
C TRP A 61 -10.20 -21.36 12.04
N LYS A 62 -9.00 -21.53 12.59
CA LYS A 62 -8.21 -20.43 13.18
C LYS A 62 -7.91 -19.30 12.19
N PRO A 63 -7.28 -19.55 11.02
CA PRO A 63 -7.05 -18.50 10.03
C PRO A 63 -8.34 -18.04 9.30
N MET A 64 -9.49 -18.70 9.52
CA MET A 64 -10.79 -18.21 9.03
C MET A 64 -11.37 -17.10 9.91
N ILE A 65 -10.94 -16.97 11.18
CA ILE A 65 -11.51 -15.95 12.08
C ILE A 65 -11.31 -14.52 11.53
N PRO A 66 -10.11 -14.08 11.12
CA PRO A 66 -9.93 -12.73 10.59
C PRO A 66 -10.71 -12.52 9.29
N PHE A 67 -10.85 -13.58 8.48
CA PHE A 67 -11.61 -13.56 7.24
C PHE A 67 -13.12 -13.41 7.50
N ALA A 68 -13.67 -14.20 8.42
CA ALA A 68 -15.07 -14.11 8.82
C ALA A 68 -15.39 -12.74 9.45
N LEU A 69 -14.48 -12.21 10.29
CA LEU A 69 -14.59 -10.86 10.84
C LEU A 69 -14.58 -9.80 9.75
N PHE A 70 -13.71 -9.92 8.75
CA PHE A 70 -13.68 -9.00 7.60
C PHE A 70 -15.01 -9.03 6.83
N VAL A 71 -15.54 -10.21 6.53
CA VAL A 71 -16.84 -10.34 5.83
C VAL A 71 -17.99 -9.80 6.68
N ALA A 72 -17.98 -10.07 7.99
CA ALA A 72 -18.98 -9.55 8.92
C ALA A 72 -18.92 -8.01 9.02
N LEU A 73 -17.72 -7.43 9.08
CA LEU A 73 -17.52 -5.98 9.08
C LEU A 73 -17.97 -5.35 7.76
N ALA A 74 -17.63 -5.96 6.62
CA ALA A 74 -18.10 -5.49 5.31
C ALA A 74 -19.63 -5.54 5.23
N GLY A 75 -20.25 -6.64 5.66
CA GLY A 75 -21.71 -6.76 5.70
C GLY A 75 -22.36 -5.74 6.64
N ALA A 76 -21.81 -5.56 7.84
CA ALA A 76 -22.27 -4.55 8.79
C ALA A 76 -22.18 -3.13 8.22
N SER A 77 -21.05 -2.79 7.59
CA SER A 77 -20.86 -1.49 6.93
C SER A 77 -21.92 -1.19 5.87
N MET A 78 -22.34 -2.20 5.09
CA MET A 78 -23.40 -2.03 4.08
C MET A 78 -24.78 -1.72 4.66
N LEU A 79 -25.02 -2.06 5.92
CA LEU A 79 -26.27 -1.72 6.61
C LEU A 79 -26.28 -0.27 7.14
N ASN A 80 -25.12 0.41 7.10
CA ASN A 80 -24.94 1.76 7.65
C ASN A 80 -24.14 2.65 6.67
N PRO A 81 -24.63 2.86 5.43
CA PRO A 81 -23.96 3.73 4.47
C PRO A 81 -24.05 5.21 4.89
N SER A 82 -22.98 5.97 4.67
CA SER A 82 -22.92 7.40 5.00
C SER A 82 -23.50 8.31 3.90
N HIS A 83 -23.63 7.82 2.67
CA HIS A 83 -24.15 8.59 1.54
C HIS A 83 -25.14 7.80 0.71
N ASN A 84 -26.05 8.53 0.06
CA ASN A 84 -26.88 8.01 -1.01
C ASN A 84 -26.07 7.89 -2.31
N PRO A 85 -26.38 6.92 -3.19
CA PRO A 85 -25.74 6.83 -4.50
C PRO A 85 -26.00 8.12 -5.32
N PRO A 86 -24.96 8.79 -5.84
CA PRO A 86 -25.14 10.03 -6.61
C PRO A 86 -26.08 9.90 -7.82
N SER A 87 -26.14 8.71 -8.42
CA SER A 87 -27.03 8.42 -9.57
C SER A 87 -28.52 8.43 -9.22
N GLN A 88 -28.86 8.40 -7.92
CA GLN A 88 -30.24 8.41 -7.43
C GLN A 88 -30.67 9.79 -6.94
N ILE A 89 -29.79 10.78 -6.95
CA ILE A 89 -30.06 12.11 -6.43
C ILE A 89 -30.61 12.97 -7.57
N PRO A 90 -31.85 13.46 -7.48
CA PRO A 90 -32.39 14.36 -8.47
C PRO A 90 -31.65 15.70 -8.41
N LEU A 91 -31.22 16.21 -9.57
CA LEU A 91 -30.69 17.57 -9.66
C LEU A 91 -31.85 18.57 -9.68
N ASN A 92 -31.78 19.57 -8.81
CA ASN A 92 -32.76 20.65 -8.78
C ASN A 92 -32.48 21.66 -9.90
N LEU A 93 -32.92 21.31 -11.11
CA LEU A 93 -32.66 22.09 -12.33
C LEU A 93 -33.25 23.49 -12.25
N GLU A 94 -34.39 23.67 -11.57
CA GLU A 94 -35.00 24.99 -11.37
C GLU A 94 -34.07 25.93 -10.59
N ARG A 95 -33.47 25.45 -9.49
CA ARG A 95 -32.48 26.23 -8.72
C ARG A 95 -31.20 26.48 -9.53
N PHE A 96 -30.78 25.51 -10.33
CA PHE A 96 -29.63 25.68 -11.21
C PHE A 96 -29.89 26.78 -12.26
N GLU A 97 -31.07 26.78 -12.87
CA GLU A 97 -31.48 27.77 -13.88
C GLU A 97 -31.63 29.17 -13.29
N ASP A 98 -32.25 29.34 -12.10
CA ASP A 98 -32.32 30.63 -11.41
C ASP A 98 -30.91 31.17 -11.07
N ALA A 99 -30.00 30.31 -10.60
CA ALA A 99 -28.61 30.69 -10.36
C ALA A 99 -27.87 31.06 -11.66
N ALA A 100 -28.10 30.31 -12.73
CA ALA A 100 -27.52 30.54 -14.06
C ALA A 100 -27.95 31.88 -14.66
N LEU A 101 -29.20 32.30 -14.43
CA LEU A 101 -29.71 33.61 -14.87
C LEU A 101 -29.02 34.77 -14.13
N ARG A 102 -28.70 34.59 -12.84
CA ARG A 102 -28.05 35.63 -12.03
C ARG A 102 -26.56 35.76 -12.32
N VAL A 103 -25.85 34.64 -12.52
CA VAL A 103 -24.40 34.64 -12.82
C VAL A 103 -24.06 33.64 -13.94
N PRO A 104 -24.30 34.02 -15.22
CA PRO A 104 -24.06 33.15 -16.37
C PRO A 104 -22.60 32.68 -16.50
N ALA A 105 -21.65 33.50 -16.05
CA ALA A 105 -20.22 33.21 -16.14
C ALA A 105 -19.78 31.98 -15.33
N LEU A 106 -20.55 31.57 -14.31
CA LEU A 106 -20.25 30.40 -13.49
C LEU A 106 -20.90 29.10 -13.99
N VAL A 107 -21.82 29.19 -14.95
CA VAL A 107 -22.53 28.03 -15.51
C VAL A 107 -21.59 26.97 -16.06
N PRO A 108 -20.56 27.30 -16.88
CA PRO A 108 -19.63 26.28 -17.37
C PRO A 108 -18.88 25.60 -16.22
N TYR A 109 -18.46 26.36 -15.22
CA TYR A 109 -17.72 25.82 -14.08
C TYR A 109 -18.54 24.84 -13.25
N VAL A 110 -19.75 25.21 -12.84
CA VAL A 110 -20.62 24.32 -12.03
C VAL A 110 -21.19 23.19 -12.87
N GLY A 111 -21.62 23.48 -14.10
CA GLY A 111 -22.22 22.50 -15.01
C GLY A 111 -21.24 21.41 -15.44
N ASP A 112 -19.98 21.77 -15.75
CA ASP A 112 -18.96 20.80 -16.14
C ASP A 112 -18.61 19.86 -14.98
N GLU A 113 -18.50 20.38 -13.75
CA GLU A 113 -18.21 19.57 -12.55
C GLU A 113 -19.36 18.61 -12.21
N PHE A 114 -20.62 19.06 -12.27
CA PHE A 114 -21.77 18.20 -12.06
C PHE A 114 -21.94 17.14 -13.16
N ARG A 115 -21.58 17.48 -14.40
CA ARG A 115 -21.54 16.50 -15.49
C ARG A 115 -20.48 15.43 -15.23
N ASP A 116 -19.31 15.80 -14.72
CA ASP A 116 -18.26 14.85 -14.37
C ASP A 116 -18.69 13.95 -13.21
N ILE A 117 -19.32 14.52 -12.16
CA ILE A 117 -19.90 13.76 -11.04
C ILE A 117 -20.95 12.75 -11.54
N GLN A 118 -21.88 13.19 -12.38
CA GLN A 118 -22.93 12.35 -12.96
C GLN A 118 -22.32 11.23 -13.83
N SER A 119 -21.34 11.54 -14.69
CA SER A 119 -20.68 10.54 -15.55
C SER A 119 -19.98 9.43 -14.76
N ARG A 120 -19.50 9.74 -13.54
CA ARG A 120 -18.84 8.79 -12.64
C ARG A 120 -19.81 8.07 -11.72
N SER A 121 -21.01 8.61 -11.51
CA SER A 121 -21.97 8.12 -10.52
C SER A 121 -22.36 6.65 -10.73
N GLU A 122 -22.53 6.20 -11.97
CA GLU A 122 -22.92 4.83 -12.28
C GLU A 122 -21.75 3.84 -12.22
N VAL A 123 -20.54 4.33 -12.51
CA VAL A 123 -19.33 3.50 -12.62
C VAL A 123 -18.66 3.31 -11.27
N ASP A 124 -18.51 4.40 -10.52
CA ASP A 124 -17.90 4.44 -9.20
C ASP A 124 -18.53 5.54 -8.34
N PRO A 125 -19.63 5.22 -7.61
CA PRO A 125 -20.30 6.16 -6.72
C PRO A 125 -19.38 6.81 -5.69
N GLY A 126 -18.41 6.06 -5.16
CA GLY A 126 -17.46 6.57 -4.18
C GLY A 126 -16.53 7.63 -4.80
N GLN A 127 -16.10 7.42 -6.05
CA GLN A 127 -15.34 8.44 -6.77
C GLN A 127 -16.20 9.67 -7.07
N ALA A 128 -17.45 9.50 -7.50
CA ALA A 128 -18.36 10.62 -7.74
C ALA A 128 -18.59 11.48 -6.47
N ILE A 129 -18.75 10.85 -5.31
CA ILE A 129 -18.82 11.54 -4.00
C ILE A 129 -17.54 12.33 -3.72
N SER A 130 -16.37 11.73 -3.98
CA SER A 130 -15.09 12.42 -3.77
C SER A 130 -14.91 13.62 -4.69
N LEU A 131 -15.41 13.55 -5.93
CA LEU A 131 -15.42 14.66 -6.88
C LEU A 131 -16.34 15.78 -6.39
N PHE A 132 -17.53 15.45 -5.90
CA PHE A 132 -18.44 16.41 -5.31
C PHE A 132 -17.81 17.19 -4.15
N TYR A 133 -17.24 16.51 -3.15
CA TYR A 133 -16.64 17.21 -2.00
C TYR A 133 -15.38 17.99 -2.37
N ARG A 134 -14.62 17.54 -3.38
CA ARG A 134 -13.53 18.34 -3.94
C ARG A 134 -14.07 19.62 -4.56
N PHE A 135 -15.06 19.51 -5.45
CA PHE A 135 -15.72 20.66 -6.06
C PHE A 135 -16.28 21.60 -4.99
N ARG A 136 -17.00 21.09 -3.99
CA ARG A 136 -17.58 21.86 -2.87
C ARG A 136 -16.52 22.72 -2.17
N ARG A 137 -15.37 22.11 -1.83
CA ARG A 137 -14.26 22.80 -1.19
C ARG A 137 -13.62 23.83 -2.12
N ASP A 138 -13.36 23.45 -3.38
CA ASP A 138 -12.70 24.33 -4.34
C ASP A 138 -13.61 25.54 -4.69
N PHE A 139 -14.93 25.33 -4.74
CA PHE A 139 -15.95 26.36 -4.86
C PHE A 139 -15.96 27.30 -3.64
N GLN A 140 -15.99 26.78 -2.41
CA GLN A 140 -15.93 27.59 -1.18
C GLN A 140 -14.63 28.39 -1.03
N ASN A 141 -13.51 27.86 -1.51
CA ASN A 141 -12.23 28.59 -1.49
C ASN A 141 -12.20 29.73 -2.52
N LYS A 142 -12.97 29.60 -3.60
CA LYS A 142 -12.99 30.57 -4.71
C LYS A 142 -14.07 31.63 -4.54
N PHE A 143 -15.18 31.27 -3.90
CA PHE A 143 -16.33 32.13 -3.64
C PHE A 143 -16.66 32.01 -2.15
N ASP A 144 -16.60 33.14 -1.43
CA ASP A 144 -17.01 33.14 -0.02
C ASP A 144 -18.44 32.57 0.10
N ARG A 145 -18.66 31.73 1.12
CA ARG A 145 -19.88 30.89 1.33
C ARG A 145 -21.22 31.61 1.15
N PHE A 146 -21.25 32.94 1.21
CA PHE A 146 -22.47 33.74 1.23
C PHE A 146 -22.76 34.52 -0.06
N ASP A 147 -21.86 34.50 -1.05
CA ASP A 147 -21.96 35.42 -2.20
C ASP A 147 -22.40 34.76 -3.51
N SER A 148 -22.44 33.42 -3.61
CA SER A 148 -22.75 32.75 -4.88
C SER A 148 -24.20 32.30 -5.00
N PRO A 149 -24.92 32.66 -6.09
CA PRO A 149 -26.27 32.17 -6.36
C PRO A 149 -26.38 30.65 -6.56
N PHE A 150 -25.27 29.95 -6.82
CA PHE A 150 -25.24 28.49 -6.94
C PHE A 150 -25.19 27.77 -5.59
N GLU A 151 -24.92 28.48 -4.48
CA GLU A 151 -24.82 27.89 -3.14
C GLU A 151 -26.06 27.08 -2.75
N PRO A 152 -27.30 27.59 -2.92
CA PRO A 152 -28.51 26.83 -2.56
C PRO A 152 -28.76 25.60 -3.43
N PHE A 153 -28.23 25.55 -4.65
CA PHE A 153 -28.28 24.36 -5.51
C PHE A 153 -27.28 23.30 -5.04
N ILE A 154 -26.06 23.73 -4.69
CA ILE A 154 -25.00 22.84 -4.21
C ILE A 154 -25.36 22.25 -2.84
N GLU A 155 -25.90 23.07 -1.93
CA GLU A 155 -26.36 22.65 -0.61
C GLU A 155 -27.54 21.68 -0.69
N ASP A 156 -28.48 21.90 -1.61
CA ASP A 156 -29.58 20.97 -1.88
C ASP A 156 -29.06 19.58 -2.28
N TYR A 157 -28.06 19.56 -3.16
CA TYR A 157 -27.43 18.31 -3.58
C TYR A 157 -26.66 17.65 -2.43
N GLU A 158 -25.90 18.41 -1.63
CA GLU A 158 -25.17 17.92 -0.45
C GLU A 158 -26.12 17.26 0.56
N ASN A 159 -27.23 17.93 0.88
CA ASN A 159 -28.23 17.41 1.83
C ASN A 159 -28.92 16.13 1.34
N ASN A 160 -29.13 15.99 0.03
CA ASN A 160 -29.67 14.76 -0.55
C ASN A 160 -28.62 13.66 -0.70
N LEU A 161 -27.33 14.03 -0.75
CA LEU A 161 -26.20 13.11 -0.83
C LEU A 161 -25.89 12.49 0.52
N GLU A 162 -25.92 13.27 1.58
CA GLU A 162 -25.65 12.80 2.93
C GLU A 162 -26.77 11.91 3.46
N ARG A 163 -26.39 10.85 4.16
CA ARG A 163 -27.32 9.95 4.82
C ARG A 163 -27.01 9.88 6.30
N THR A 164 -28.07 9.91 7.10
CA THR A 164 -27.97 9.65 8.55
C THR A 164 -27.39 8.25 8.76
N HIS A 165 -26.19 8.20 9.34
CA HIS A 165 -25.50 6.98 9.69
C HIS A 165 -25.07 7.02 11.15
N THR A 166 -24.84 5.86 11.72
CA THR A 166 -24.40 5.71 13.11
C THR A 166 -22.87 5.77 13.15
N SER A 167 -22.30 6.83 13.72
CA SER A 167 -20.84 7.10 13.68
C SER A 167 -19.97 6.09 14.43
N TRP A 168 -20.51 5.41 15.44
CA TRP A 168 -19.79 4.37 16.19
C TRP A 168 -19.91 2.97 15.57
N PHE A 169 -20.81 2.79 14.59
CA PHE A 169 -21.01 1.53 13.90
C PHE A 169 -20.21 1.54 12.58
N PRO A 170 -19.63 0.40 12.14
CA PRO A 170 -18.94 0.34 10.85
C PRO A 170 -19.83 0.90 9.74
N SER A 171 -19.28 1.75 8.88
CA SER A 171 -19.99 2.36 7.77
C SER A 171 -19.23 2.16 6.46
N CYS A 172 -19.94 2.26 5.34
CA CYS A 172 -19.36 2.40 4.01
C CYS A 172 -19.82 3.70 3.38
N VAL A 173 -19.16 4.15 2.32
CA VAL A 173 -19.55 5.37 1.60
C VAL A 173 -20.92 5.20 0.96
N THR A 174 -21.11 4.15 0.18
CA THR A 174 -22.39 3.77 -0.45
C THR A 174 -22.61 2.27 -0.29
N ALA A 175 -23.87 1.87 -0.13
CA ALA A 175 -24.28 0.46 -0.04
C ALA A 175 -24.64 -0.08 -1.43
N ASP A 176 -23.65 -0.24 -2.29
CA ASP A 176 -23.84 -0.66 -3.67
C ASP A 176 -23.05 -1.95 -4.00
N ALA A 177 -23.25 -2.45 -5.22
CA ALA A 177 -22.51 -3.62 -5.70
C ALA A 177 -20.99 -3.34 -5.89
N SER A 178 -20.59 -2.07 -6.02
CA SER A 178 -19.17 -1.70 -6.17
C SER A 178 -18.37 -1.98 -4.90
N MET A 179 -19.00 -1.94 -3.71
CA MET A 179 -18.37 -2.35 -2.47
C MET A 179 -17.87 -3.80 -2.53
N TRP A 180 -18.68 -4.74 -3.03
CA TRP A 180 -18.26 -6.13 -3.19
C TRP A 180 -17.11 -6.28 -4.18
N LYS A 181 -17.13 -5.49 -5.27
CA LYS A 181 -16.02 -5.43 -6.24
C LYS A 181 -14.70 -5.00 -5.57
N ARG A 182 -14.75 -4.15 -4.55
CA ARG A 182 -13.58 -3.69 -3.78
C ARG A 182 -13.15 -4.71 -2.70
N CYS A 183 -14.10 -5.44 -2.11
CA CYS A 183 -13.81 -6.39 -1.02
C CYS A 183 -13.32 -7.76 -1.51
N TYR A 184 -13.84 -8.27 -2.63
CA TYR A 184 -13.52 -9.64 -3.06
C TYR A 184 -12.02 -9.89 -3.34
N PRO A 185 -11.23 -8.94 -3.86
CA PRO A 185 -9.81 -9.23 -4.08
C PRO A 185 -9.02 -9.39 -2.80
N ILE A 186 -9.36 -8.61 -1.78
CA ILE A 186 -8.81 -8.76 -0.43
C ILE A 186 -9.17 -10.17 0.09
N ALA A 187 -10.41 -10.61 -0.13
CA ALA A 187 -10.85 -11.95 0.24
C ALA A 187 -10.06 -13.06 -0.48
N ILE A 188 -9.84 -12.91 -1.79
CA ILE A 188 -9.04 -13.85 -2.60
C ILE A 188 -7.58 -13.90 -2.11
N LEU A 189 -6.95 -12.75 -1.84
CA LEU A 189 -5.59 -12.71 -1.31
C LEU A 189 -5.50 -13.30 0.11
N ALA A 190 -6.50 -13.07 0.95
CA ALA A 190 -6.60 -13.71 2.27
C ALA A 190 -6.67 -15.24 2.11
N LEU A 191 -7.49 -15.75 1.19
CA LEU A 191 -7.59 -17.17 0.90
C LEU A 191 -6.23 -17.78 0.50
N GLN A 192 -5.43 -17.08 -0.31
CA GLN A 192 -4.07 -17.52 -0.63
C GLN A 192 -3.20 -17.65 0.65
N ALA A 193 -3.28 -16.69 1.56
CA ALA A 193 -2.54 -16.73 2.82
C ALA A 193 -2.96 -17.93 3.70
N ILE A 194 -4.27 -18.22 3.78
CA ILE A 194 -4.82 -19.38 4.49
C ILE A 194 -4.29 -20.69 3.91
N ILE A 195 -4.29 -20.81 2.57
CA ILE A 195 -3.82 -22.01 1.86
C ILE A 195 -2.33 -22.22 2.11
N LEU A 196 -1.52 -21.17 1.99
CA LEU A 196 -0.10 -21.23 2.30
C LEU A 196 0.15 -21.65 3.74
N TRP A 197 -0.54 -21.03 4.70
CA TRP A 197 -0.41 -21.38 6.11
C TRP A 197 -0.75 -22.84 6.39
N ARG A 198 -1.82 -23.35 5.76
CA ARG A 198 -2.31 -24.70 5.99
C ARG A 198 -1.42 -25.77 5.35
N PHE A 199 -1.00 -25.54 4.11
CA PHE A 199 -0.43 -26.58 3.26
C PHE A 199 1.08 -26.47 3.09
N MET A 200 1.68 -25.29 3.24
CA MET A 200 3.14 -25.12 3.15
C MET A 200 3.81 -25.36 4.51
N LYS A 201 4.11 -26.62 4.83
CA LYS A 201 4.76 -26.99 6.11
C LYS A 201 6.28 -26.97 6.04
N SER A 202 6.85 -27.15 4.86
CA SER A 202 8.29 -27.11 4.65
C SER A 202 8.91 -25.75 4.97
N ARG A 203 9.60 -25.67 6.11
CA ARG A 203 10.46 -24.51 6.46
C ARG A 203 11.49 -24.19 5.39
N ARG A 204 11.91 -25.16 4.56
CA ARG A 204 12.81 -24.92 3.43
C ARG A 204 12.13 -24.12 2.33
N LEU A 205 10.88 -24.43 1.99
CA LEU A 205 10.09 -23.70 0.99
C LEU A 205 9.73 -22.30 1.45
N ILE A 206 9.27 -22.15 2.71
CA ILE A 206 8.97 -20.83 3.29
C ILE A 206 10.19 -19.91 3.14
N ARG A 207 11.39 -20.40 3.47
CA ARG A 207 12.62 -19.61 3.34
C ARG A 207 13.04 -19.33 1.90
N LYS A 208 12.73 -20.22 0.96
CA LYS A 208 12.93 -19.96 -0.46
C LYS A 208 11.95 -18.89 -0.95
N LEU A 209 10.69 -18.94 -0.53
CA LEU A 209 9.68 -17.94 -0.86
C LEU A 209 10.08 -16.56 -0.34
N LEU A 210 10.50 -16.47 0.94
CA LEU A 210 11.02 -15.22 1.49
C LEU A 210 12.24 -14.70 0.73
N LEU A 211 13.14 -15.59 0.29
CA LEU A 211 14.28 -15.19 -0.54
C LEU A 211 13.82 -14.67 -1.91
N MET A 212 12.83 -15.31 -2.55
CA MET A 212 12.26 -14.83 -3.81
C MET A 212 11.60 -13.45 -3.65
N ILE A 213 10.89 -13.21 -2.54
CA ILE A 213 10.32 -11.89 -2.22
C ILE A 213 11.42 -10.84 -2.08
N VAL A 214 12.51 -11.15 -1.35
CA VAL A 214 13.66 -10.26 -1.18
C VAL A 214 14.33 -9.95 -2.52
N LEU A 215 14.59 -10.97 -3.33
CA LEU A 215 15.21 -10.79 -4.65
C LEU A 215 14.33 -9.94 -5.57
N ASN A 216 13.02 -10.22 -5.58
CA ASN A 216 12.05 -9.44 -6.34
C ASN A 216 12.01 -7.98 -5.89
N GLY A 217 11.97 -7.74 -4.57
CA GLY A 217 12.03 -6.39 -4.01
C GLY A 217 13.32 -5.66 -4.35
N ALA A 218 14.47 -6.34 -4.33
CA ALA A 218 15.75 -5.74 -4.73
C ALA A 218 15.77 -5.38 -6.22
N LEU A 219 15.25 -6.24 -7.10
CA LEU A 219 15.15 -5.94 -8.53
C LEU A 219 14.20 -4.76 -8.80
N LEU A 220 13.05 -4.70 -8.12
CA LEU A 220 12.14 -3.56 -8.20
C LEU A 220 12.74 -2.27 -7.64
N ALA A 221 13.57 -2.37 -6.60
CA ALA A 221 14.30 -1.23 -6.03
C ALA A 221 15.33 -0.68 -7.03
N ILE A 222 16.09 -1.56 -7.69
CA ILE A 222 17.04 -1.18 -8.73
C ILE A 222 16.30 -0.55 -9.92
N ALA A 223 15.29 -1.23 -10.44
CA ALA A 223 14.51 -0.75 -11.59
C ALA A 223 13.81 0.58 -11.28
N GLY A 224 13.22 0.72 -10.09
CA GLY A 224 12.60 1.96 -9.64
C GLY A 224 13.58 3.10 -9.42
N THR A 225 14.80 2.81 -8.96
CA THR A 225 15.87 3.82 -8.88
C THR A 225 16.26 4.31 -10.26
N LEU A 226 16.51 3.38 -11.20
CA LEU A 226 16.84 3.72 -12.58
C LEU A 226 15.74 4.54 -13.25
N GLN A 227 14.48 4.13 -13.07
CA GLN A 227 13.32 4.85 -13.55
C GLN A 227 13.23 6.24 -12.95
N LYS A 228 13.31 6.39 -11.62
CA LYS A 228 13.21 7.68 -10.93
C LYS A 228 14.31 8.66 -11.36
N LEU A 229 15.53 8.17 -11.56
CA LEU A 229 16.67 9.00 -11.98
C LEU A 229 16.68 9.33 -13.47
N SER A 230 16.04 8.50 -14.31
CA SER A 230 15.98 8.70 -15.77
C SER A 230 14.68 9.34 -16.23
N TYR A 231 13.68 9.46 -15.35
CA TYR A 231 12.37 9.98 -15.70
C TYR A 231 12.43 11.49 -15.89
N VAL A 232 12.02 11.94 -17.08
CA VAL A 232 11.83 13.34 -17.41
C VAL A 232 10.33 13.54 -17.65
N PRO A 233 9.64 14.34 -16.81
CA PRO A 233 8.21 14.60 -16.98
C PRO A 233 7.89 15.20 -18.36
N GLY A 234 6.82 14.73 -19.00
CA GLY A 234 6.30 15.33 -20.23
C GLY A 234 4.97 14.73 -20.65
N ASP A 235 4.15 15.50 -21.39
CA ASP A 235 2.75 15.18 -21.69
C ASP A 235 2.51 13.84 -22.43
N ARG A 236 3.56 13.28 -23.05
CA ARG A 236 3.49 12.02 -23.80
C ARG A 236 4.23 10.86 -23.12
N VAL A 237 4.89 11.12 -22.00
CA VAL A 237 5.74 10.14 -21.31
C VAL A 237 4.97 9.55 -20.16
N LYS A 238 4.66 8.25 -20.25
CA LYS A 238 3.98 7.54 -19.18
C LYS A 238 4.94 7.25 -18.03
N GLU A 239 4.46 7.41 -16.81
CA GLU A 239 5.30 7.34 -15.62
C GLU A 239 5.87 5.95 -15.37
N ILE A 240 5.01 4.93 -15.38
CA ILE A 240 5.35 3.58 -14.96
C ILE A 240 5.90 2.79 -16.13
N TRP A 241 7.22 2.57 -16.13
CA TRP A 241 7.98 1.88 -17.18
C TRP A 241 7.84 2.48 -18.59
N GLY A 242 7.26 3.68 -18.74
CA GLY A 242 6.87 4.21 -20.06
C GLY A 242 5.60 3.55 -20.63
N LEU A 243 4.89 2.74 -19.85
CA LEU A 243 3.74 1.94 -20.30
C LEU A 243 2.41 2.37 -19.69
N TRP A 244 2.41 2.84 -18.44
CA TRP A 244 1.20 3.19 -17.70
C TRP A 244 1.28 4.53 -17.01
N ASP A 245 0.14 5.22 -16.97
CA ASP A 245 0.01 6.49 -16.26
C ASP A 245 -0.11 6.25 -14.75
N ALA A 246 0.64 7.01 -13.97
CA ALA A 246 0.44 7.09 -12.53
C ALA A 246 -0.74 8.04 -12.23
N PRO A 247 -1.63 7.73 -11.26
CA PRO A 247 -2.73 8.62 -10.92
C PRO A 247 -2.24 9.99 -10.44
N GLU A 248 -1.07 10.01 -9.81
CA GLU A 248 -0.35 11.22 -9.42
C GLU A 248 1.14 11.01 -9.77
N PRO A 249 1.65 11.66 -10.83
CA PRO A 249 3.01 11.46 -11.34
C PRO A 249 4.12 11.74 -10.32
N ARG A 250 3.82 12.47 -9.26
CA ARG A 250 4.80 12.77 -8.20
C ARG A 250 4.97 11.63 -7.20
N TYR A 251 4.00 10.72 -7.09
CA TYR A 251 3.91 9.77 -5.97
C TYR A 251 4.17 8.32 -6.32
N PHE A 252 4.54 7.99 -7.55
CA PHE A 252 4.91 6.63 -7.90
C PHE A 252 6.38 6.31 -7.55
N PHE A 253 6.67 5.02 -7.38
CA PHE A 253 8.04 4.50 -7.35
C PHE A 253 8.06 3.09 -7.94
N SER A 254 8.97 2.82 -8.88
CA SER A 254 8.98 1.55 -9.60
C SER A 254 7.62 1.32 -10.30
N SER A 255 7.12 0.09 -10.23
CA SER A 255 5.75 -0.29 -10.63
C SER A 255 4.64 0.17 -9.67
N PHE A 256 4.98 0.80 -8.54
CA PHE A 256 4.02 1.17 -7.51
C PHE A 256 3.48 2.57 -7.74
N THR A 257 2.16 2.69 -7.81
CA THR A 257 1.46 3.96 -8.10
C THR A 257 1.44 4.92 -6.93
N TYR A 258 1.82 4.44 -5.74
CA TYR A 258 1.84 5.22 -4.52
C TYR A 258 3.06 4.86 -3.66
N LYS A 259 3.83 5.88 -3.28
CA LYS A 259 5.11 5.78 -2.56
C LYS A 259 5.00 5.06 -1.22
N ASN A 260 3.85 5.14 -0.56
CA ASN A 260 3.61 4.42 0.69
C ASN A 260 3.37 2.92 0.46
N HIS A 261 2.78 2.53 -0.69
CA HIS A 261 2.64 1.10 -1.03
C HIS A 261 4.00 0.47 -1.31
N TRP A 262 4.87 1.17 -2.06
CA TRP A 262 6.27 0.75 -2.21
C TRP A 262 6.94 0.60 -0.86
N SER A 263 6.85 1.61 0.00
CA SER A 263 7.54 1.60 1.30
C SER A 263 7.08 0.45 2.21
N ALA A 264 5.78 0.16 2.23
CA ALA A 264 5.25 -0.99 2.98
C ALA A 264 5.80 -2.32 2.45
N PHE A 265 5.82 -2.50 1.13
CA PHE A 265 6.38 -3.68 0.48
C PHE A 265 7.90 -3.81 0.72
N ALA A 266 8.63 -2.70 0.60
CA ALA A 266 10.06 -2.61 0.84
C ALA A 266 10.41 -2.99 2.29
N LEU A 267 9.66 -2.50 3.29
CA LEU A 267 9.84 -2.87 4.69
C LEU A 267 9.62 -4.37 4.95
N LEU A 268 8.63 -4.99 4.30
CA LEU A 268 8.43 -6.44 4.37
C LEU A 268 9.62 -7.21 3.78
N CYS A 269 10.17 -6.72 2.67
CA CYS A 269 11.37 -7.30 2.06
C CYS A 269 12.60 -7.12 2.97
N LEU A 270 12.77 -5.96 3.61
CA LEU A 270 13.84 -5.72 4.57
C LEU A 270 13.77 -6.65 5.78
N GLY A 271 12.59 -6.80 6.38
CA GLY A 271 12.38 -7.76 7.47
C GLY A 271 12.71 -9.19 7.06
N SER A 272 12.30 -9.58 5.85
CA SER A 272 12.62 -10.89 5.28
C SER A 272 14.13 -11.08 5.06
N ALA A 273 14.82 -10.08 4.50
CA ALA A 273 16.26 -10.10 4.28
C ALA A 273 17.04 -10.20 5.60
N ALA A 274 16.68 -9.37 6.59
CA ALA A 274 17.27 -9.37 7.92
C ALA A 274 17.09 -10.73 8.62
N SER A 275 15.88 -11.32 8.53
CA SER A 275 15.60 -12.63 9.13
C SER A 275 16.41 -13.77 8.50
N LEU A 276 16.60 -13.74 7.18
CA LEU A 276 17.37 -14.74 6.44
C LEU A 276 18.87 -14.60 6.72
N ALA A 277 19.38 -13.36 6.76
CA ALA A 277 20.76 -13.04 7.13
C ALA A 277 21.06 -13.50 8.57
N TRP A 278 20.21 -13.11 9.53
CA TRP A 278 20.34 -13.50 10.93
C TRP A 278 20.40 -15.01 11.10
N ARG A 279 19.57 -15.75 10.36
CA ARG A 279 19.58 -17.21 10.40
C ARG A 279 20.89 -17.82 9.88
N GLU A 280 21.47 -17.29 8.81
CA GLU A 280 22.76 -17.81 8.31
C GLU A 280 23.87 -17.53 9.33
N ILE A 281 23.90 -16.32 9.91
CA ILE A 281 24.85 -15.94 10.98
C ILE A 281 24.70 -16.87 12.19
N ARG A 282 23.47 -17.05 12.70
CA ARG A 282 23.22 -17.91 13.87
C ARG A 282 23.59 -19.37 13.62
N ARG A 283 23.41 -19.88 12.40
CA ARG A 283 23.67 -21.30 12.09
C ARG A 283 25.15 -21.58 11.84
N LYS A 284 25.88 -20.65 11.23
CA LYS A 284 27.24 -20.90 10.72
C LYS A 284 28.31 -20.06 11.43
N GLY A 285 27.92 -19.14 12.32
CA GLY A 285 28.84 -18.22 12.97
C GLY A 285 29.65 -17.41 11.96
N THR A 286 30.96 -17.36 12.15
CA THR A 286 31.90 -16.65 11.26
C THR A 286 31.94 -17.22 9.83
N LEU A 287 31.67 -18.51 9.64
CA LEU A 287 31.60 -19.13 8.31
C LEU A 287 30.42 -18.60 7.46
N ALA A 288 29.45 -17.90 8.07
CA ALA A 288 28.33 -17.31 7.36
C ALA A 288 28.78 -16.25 6.34
N TRP A 289 29.88 -15.53 6.60
CA TRP A 289 30.44 -14.51 5.71
C TRP A 289 30.93 -15.06 4.36
N ARG A 290 31.26 -16.36 4.30
CA ARG A 290 31.63 -17.04 3.05
C ARG A 290 30.42 -17.54 2.25
N GLN A 291 29.21 -17.35 2.77
CA GLN A 291 28.00 -17.88 2.14
C GLN A 291 27.36 -16.82 1.24
N PRO A 292 27.12 -17.12 -0.05
CA PRO A 292 26.58 -16.14 -1.00
C PRO A 292 25.23 -15.62 -0.54
N LYS A 293 24.43 -16.46 0.12
CA LYS A 293 23.11 -16.09 0.62
C LYS A 293 23.15 -14.93 1.64
N LEU A 294 24.16 -14.87 2.50
CA LEU A 294 24.29 -13.76 3.45
C LEU A 294 24.57 -12.46 2.69
N GLY A 295 25.55 -12.49 1.78
CA GLY A 295 25.89 -11.34 0.92
C GLY A 295 24.68 -10.84 0.12
N ILE A 296 23.95 -11.75 -0.53
CA ILE A 296 22.72 -11.43 -1.28
C ILE A 296 21.70 -10.72 -0.38
N CYS A 297 21.45 -11.23 0.83
CA CYS A 297 20.47 -10.61 1.74
C CYS A 297 20.91 -9.22 2.19
N LEU A 298 22.20 -9.02 2.50
CA LEU A 298 22.72 -7.72 2.93
C LEU A 298 22.70 -6.69 1.80
N VAL A 299 23.13 -7.08 0.60
CA VAL A 299 23.11 -6.22 -0.59
C VAL A 299 21.67 -5.86 -0.96
N ALA A 300 20.76 -6.85 -0.99
CA ALA A 300 19.34 -6.59 -1.21
C ALA A 300 18.77 -5.62 -0.16
N ALA A 301 19.09 -5.82 1.12
CA ALA A 301 18.62 -4.94 2.18
C ALA A 301 19.14 -3.50 2.02
N LEU A 302 20.38 -3.33 1.58
CA LEU A 302 20.94 -2.01 1.30
C LEU A 302 20.17 -1.29 0.18
N PHE A 303 20.01 -1.93 -0.98
CA PHE A 303 19.27 -1.34 -2.10
C PHE A 303 17.82 -1.00 -1.72
N ILE A 304 17.11 -1.95 -1.11
CA ILE A 304 15.71 -1.74 -0.71
C ILE A 304 15.62 -0.60 0.32
N GLY A 305 16.50 -0.57 1.31
CA GLY A 305 16.44 0.44 2.37
C GLY A 305 16.71 1.86 1.88
N ILE A 306 17.65 2.04 0.94
CA ILE A 306 17.92 3.35 0.31
C ILE A 306 16.70 3.86 -0.47
N THR A 307 15.97 2.96 -1.12
CA THR A 307 14.84 3.35 -1.98
C THR A 307 13.59 3.82 -1.22
N ILE A 308 13.46 3.53 0.07
CA ILE A 308 12.33 4.02 0.88
C ILE A 308 12.34 5.55 0.97
N PRO A 309 13.41 6.22 1.46
CA PRO A 309 13.48 7.68 1.44
C PRO A 309 13.56 8.26 0.02
N LEU A 310 14.19 7.56 -0.94
CA LEU A 310 14.21 7.97 -2.34
C LEU A 310 12.81 8.05 -2.96
N SER A 311 11.87 7.21 -2.51
CA SER A 311 10.47 7.27 -2.98
C SER A 311 9.70 8.50 -2.49
N GLY A 312 10.26 9.29 -1.57
CA GLY A 312 9.59 10.44 -0.97
C GLY A 312 8.52 10.09 0.05
N SER A 313 8.46 8.82 0.51
CA SER A 313 7.51 8.38 1.53
C SER A 313 7.99 8.79 2.92
N ARG A 314 7.31 9.78 3.50
CA ARG A 314 7.59 10.27 4.86
C ARG A 314 7.27 9.22 5.92
N SER A 315 6.07 8.63 5.85
CA SER A 315 5.65 7.55 6.75
C SER A 315 6.52 6.30 6.57
N GLY A 316 6.89 5.95 5.33
CA GLY A 316 7.81 4.88 5.04
C GLY A 316 9.20 5.09 5.66
N THR A 317 9.75 6.29 5.52
CA THR A 317 11.05 6.66 6.10
C THR A 317 11.00 6.61 7.64
N PHE A 318 9.93 7.11 8.24
CA PHE A 318 9.72 7.01 9.69
C PHE A 318 9.66 5.56 10.17
N LEU A 319 8.88 4.71 9.50
CA LEU A 319 8.80 3.28 9.81
C LEU A 319 10.12 2.55 9.59
N LEU A 320 10.92 2.95 8.60
CA LEU A 320 12.29 2.44 8.39
C LEU A 320 13.20 2.79 9.57
N ILE A 321 13.15 4.03 10.04
CA ILE A 321 13.93 4.48 11.21
C ILE A 321 13.54 3.64 12.44
N ILE A 322 12.23 3.45 12.69
CA ILE A 322 11.76 2.59 13.79
C ILE A 322 12.29 1.17 13.62
N PHE A 323 12.12 0.58 12.44
CA PHE A 323 12.55 -0.79 12.16
C PHE A 323 14.05 -0.98 12.41
N LEU A 324 14.89 -0.09 11.87
CA LEU A 324 16.35 -0.17 12.02
C LEU A 324 16.80 0.14 13.45
N THR A 325 16.12 1.04 14.16
CA THR A 325 16.39 1.30 15.59
C THR A 325 16.08 0.07 16.45
N LEU A 326 14.92 -0.56 16.25
CA LEU A 326 14.57 -1.79 16.95
C LEU A 326 15.54 -2.93 16.61
N LEU A 327 15.96 -3.03 15.35
CA LEU A 327 16.96 -4.00 14.92
C LEU A 327 18.33 -3.74 15.58
N ALA A 328 18.76 -2.47 15.67
CA ALA A 328 20.00 -2.07 16.33
C ALA A 328 19.99 -2.43 17.82
N ILE A 329 18.90 -2.13 18.53
CA ILE A 329 18.71 -2.48 19.94
C ILE A 329 18.74 -4.00 20.10
N PHE A 330 18.04 -4.74 19.25
CA PHE A 330 18.01 -6.21 19.29
C PHE A 330 19.39 -6.82 19.07
N LEU A 331 20.12 -6.37 18.05
CA LEU A 331 21.48 -6.84 17.76
C LEU A 331 22.45 -6.47 18.88
N GLY A 332 22.40 -5.24 19.38
CA GLY A 332 23.21 -4.78 20.51
C GLY A 332 22.96 -5.67 21.73
N TRP A 333 21.70 -5.96 22.05
CA TRP A 333 21.33 -6.84 23.15
C TRP A 333 21.86 -8.27 22.99
N ILE A 334 21.87 -8.81 21.77
CA ILE A 334 22.44 -10.14 21.54
C ILE A 334 23.96 -10.13 21.70
N MET A 335 24.64 -9.08 21.24
CA MET A 335 26.10 -8.97 21.36
C MET A 335 26.56 -8.86 22.81
N THR A 336 25.76 -8.28 23.70
CA THR A 336 26.11 -8.22 25.14
C THR A 336 26.17 -9.58 25.82
N ARG A 337 25.47 -10.60 25.29
CA ARG A 337 25.43 -11.95 25.89
C ARG A 337 26.78 -12.66 25.89
N ASN A 338 27.73 -12.20 25.08
CA ASN A 338 29.06 -12.80 24.95
C ASN A 338 30.09 -12.24 25.96
N PHE A 339 29.70 -11.33 26.85
CA PHE A 339 30.60 -10.67 27.78
C PHE A 339 30.17 -10.89 29.23
N ASP A 340 31.13 -11.09 30.13
CA ASP A 340 30.83 -11.34 31.55
C ASP A 340 30.72 -10.06 32.38
N THR A 341 31.46 -9.01 32.02
CA THR A 341 31.48 -7.76 32.81
C THR A 341 30.48 -6.72 32.31
N SER A 342 29.78 -6.07 33.24
CA SER A 342 28.77 -5.04 32.95
C SER A 342 29.33 -3.89 32.08
N LYS A 343 30.56 -3.42 32.36
CA LYS A 343 31.22 -2.37 31.56
C LYS A 343 31.41 -2.77 30.09
N LYS A 344 31.88 -4.00 29.82
CA LYS A 344 32.07 -4.50 28.43
C LYS A 344 30.73 -4.72 27.72
N ARG A 345 29.69 -5.15 28.45
CA ARG A 345 28.32 -5.28 27.91
C ARG A 345 27.78 -3.95 27.42
N TRP A 346 27.81 -2.92 28.27
CA TRP A 346 27.30 -1.59 27.91
C TRP A 346 28.12 -0.92 26.81
N ALA A 347 29.45 -1.07 26.82
CA ALA A 347 30.30 -0.56 25.74
C ALA A 347 29.97 -1.24 24.39
N THR A 348 29.79 -2.57 24.38
CA THR A 348 29.43 -3.32 23.16
C THR A 348 28.03 -2.97 22.66
N PHE A 349 27.07 -2.81 23.58
CA PHE A 349 25.72 -2.37 23.26
C PHE A 349 25.75 -0.98 22.60
N GLY A 350 26.37 -0.01 23.27
CA GLY A 350 26.50 1.36 22.78
C GLY A 350 27.21 1.43 21.44
N GLY A 351 28.32 0.69 21.28
CA GLY A 351 29.06 0.62 20.01
C GLY A 351 28.23 0.00 18.88
N THR A 352 27.50 -1.08 19.14
CA THR A 352 26.63 -1.72 18.14
C THR A 352 25.51 -0.79 17.69
N VAL A 353 24.82 -0.18 18.67
CA VAL A 353 23.75 0.78 18.38
C VAL A 353 24.29 1.98 17.62
N PHE A 354 25.46 2.51 17.99
CA PHE A 354 26.09 3.64 17.30
C PHE A 354 26.42 3.31 15.83
N VAL A 355 27.05 2.16 15.56
CA VAL A 355 27.36 1.72 14.19
C VAL A 355 26.09 1.52 13.36
N CYS A 356 25.05 0.91 13.94
CA CYS A 356 23.76 0.76 13.26
C CYS A 356 23.09 2.12 12.99
N SER A 357 23.13 3.06 13.94
CA SER A 357 22.59 4.41 13.78
C SER A 357 23.34 5.21 12.71
N LEU A 358 24.67 5.08 12.64
CA LEU A 358 25.47 5.67 11.56
C LEU A 358 25.09 5.08 10.20
N THR A 359 24.92 3.76 10.12
CA THR A 359 24.50 3.09 8.88
C THR A 359 23.11 3.54 8.44
N LEU A 360 22.17 3.63 9.37
CA LEU A 360 20.83 4.18 9.14
C LEU A 360 20.91 5.63 8.64
N GLY A 361 21.67 6.48 9.33
CA GLY A 361 21.86 7.88 8.96
C GLY A 361 22.43 8.01 7.54
N ALA A 362 23.43 7.20 7.20
CA ALA A 362 24.01 7.15 5.86
C ALA A 362 23.00 6.69 4.81
N MET A 363 22.20 5.64 5.08
CA MET A 363 21.17 5.16 4.15
C MET A 363 20.08 6.20 3.89
N VAL A 364 19.58 6.83 4.94
CA VAL A 364 18.55 7.89 4.85
C VAL A 364 19.10 9.11 4.13
N TRP A 365 20.30 9.55 4.52
CA TRP A 365 20.98 10.68 3.88
C TRP A 365 21.23 10.40 2.40
N PHE A 366 21.75 9.23 2.05
CA PHE A 366 22.02 8.87 0.66
C PHE A 366 20.73 8.84 -0.16
N GLY A 367 19.68 8.17 0.33
CA GLY A 367 18.41 8.10 -0.38
C GLY A 367 17.74 9.45 -0.61
N PHE A 368 17.80 10.38 0.36
CA PHE A 368 17.27 11.74 0.17
C PHE A 368 18.12 12.59 -0.79
N ASN A 369 19.43 12.39 -0.86
CA ASN A 369 20.29 13.21 -1.72
C ASN A 369 20.41 12.70 -3.15
N LEU A 370 19.83 11.53 -3.46
CA LEU A 370 19.76 11.00 -4.83
C LEU A 370 18.79 11.80 -5.72
N ASP A 371 17.71 12.36 -5.16
CA ASP A 371 16.76 13.19 -5.91
C ASP A 371 16.40 14.47 -5.13
N ARG A 372 16.80 15.62 -5.70
CA ARG A 372 16.63 16.94 -5.07
C ARG A 372 15.16 17.35 -4.97
N GLU A 373 14.35 17.02 -5.98
CA GLU A 373 12.94 17.39 -6.01
C GLU A 373 12.18 16.66 -4.90
N THR A 374 12.33 15.33 -4.85
CA THR A 374 11.70 14.51 -3.80
C THR A 374 12.10 14.97 -2.39
N LYS A 375 13.37 15.36 -2.18
CA LYS A 375 13.84 15.91 -0.91
C LYS A 375 13.13 17.23 -0.56
N SER A 376 13.11 18.18 -1.50
CA SER A 376 12.47 19.48 -1.28
C SER A 376 10.98 19.34 -0.97
N GLU A 377 10.28 18.45 -1.67
CA GLU A 377 8.86 18.19 -1.47
C GLU A 377 8.58 17.56 -0.10
N ALA A 378 9.36 16.55 0.30
CA ALA A 378 9.20 15.89 1.59
C ALA A 378 9.43 16.87 2.76
N ILE A 379 10.42 17.76 2.64
CA ILE A 379 10.70 18.78 3.65
C ILE A 379 9.61 19.85 3.64
N GLY A 380 9.24 20.40 2.48
CA GLY A 380 8.23 21.44 2.35
C GLY A 380 6.87 21.01 2.91
N ASN A 381 6.40 19.82 2.57
CA ASN A 381 5.16 19.27 3.12
C ASN A 381 5.21 19.06 4.64
N THR A 382 6.38 18.76 5.20
CA THR A 382 6.55 18.58 6.65
C THR A 382 6.53 19.92 7.37
N LEU A 383 7.18 20.93 6.81
CA LEU A 383 7.12 22.30 7.33
C LEU A 383 5.69 22.86 7.27
N GLN A 384 4.99 22.66 6.15
CA GLN A 384 3.60 23.10 6.00
C GLN A 384 2.67 22.43 7.01
N GLN A 385 2.81 21.11 7.22
CA GLN A 385 2.02 20.40 8.23
C GLN A 385 2.32 20.88 9.66
N TRP A 386 3.58 21.20 9.95
CA TRP A 386 3.97 21.75 11.23
C TRP A 386 3.38 23.15 11.45
N GLU A 387 3.42 24.01 10.44
CA GLU A 387 2.80 25.34 10.47
C GLU A 387 1.28 25.25 10.66
N ASN A 388 0.62 24.33 9.96
CA ASN A 388 -0.81 24.07 10.10
C ASN A 388 -1.15 23.61 11.53
N TYR A 389 -0.36 22.69 12.08
CA TYR A 389 -0.52 22.25 13.46
C TYR A 389 -0.35 23.39 14.46
N GLN A 390 0.65 24.26 14.26
CA GLN A 390 0.84 25.45 15.11
C GLN A 390 -0.32 26.44 15.01
N LYS A 391 -1.00 26.50 13.86
CA LYS A 391 -2.19 27.34 13.64
C LYS A 391 -3.49 26.70 14.12
N GLY A 392 -3.44 25.48 14.69
CA GLY A 392 -4.61 24.79 15.23
C GLY A 392 -5.52 24.14 14.20
N SER A 393 -5.01 23.87 12.99
CA SER A 393 -5.72 23.15 11.92
C SER A 393 -5.30 21.69 11.81
#